data_AF-A0A2E3WU65-F1
#
_entry.id   AF-A0A2E3WU65-F1
#
_cell.length_a   1.000
_cell.length_b   1.000
_cell.length_c   1.000
_cell.angle_alpha   90.00
_cell.angle_beta   90.00
_cell.angle_gamma   90.00
#
_symmetry.space_group_name_H-M   'P 1'
#
loop_
_entity.id
_entity.type
_entity.pdbx_description
1 polymer ?
#
loop_
_entity_poly.entity_id
_entity_poly.type
_entity_poly.pdbx_seq_one_letter_code
_entity_poly.pdbx_strand_id
1 'polypeptide(L)'
;MKSILITIVSIVTLGALANANERQVRRIERLTAQIQQDVRYTQANQRDLRDAIQHLRQALDLINSQVTPAPPRPVPPRPEPPSPRPVGYTCVPRDNDGRAPYAIAIRDSNFDVQKSRHIYGSMTDCNQAIDRMRYIDGVKILCGSRDYDGRAPYSVFRMDGVADVRFTGLGFSTVQECENTLNDRVRFRRGSYVTCSSRDADGRAPWSIFAINFTQAQVERKSETFNTYNDCRSQLH
;
A
#
# COMPACT_ATOMS: atom_id res chain seq x y z
N MET A 1 -24.11 -49.03 -16.84
CA MET A 1 -23.16 -47.89 -16.98
C MET A 1 -23.84 -46.52 -17.08
N LYS A 2 -24.97 -46.35 -17.79
CA LYS A 2 -25.71 -45.06 -17.85
C LYS A 2 -26.10 -44.48 -16.48
N SER A 3 -26.47 -45.31 -15.50
CA SER A 3 -26.87 -44.81 -14.17
C SER A 3 -25.72 -44.27 -13.31
N ILE A 4 -24.48 -44.73 -13.51
CA ILE A 4 -23.34 -44.32 -12.65
C ILE A 4 -22.85 -42.92 -13.02
N LEU A 5 -22.90 -42.56 -14.31
CA LEU A 5 -22.48 -41.24 -14.80
C LEU A 5 -23.42 -40.12 -14.34
N ILE A 6 -24.73 -40.42 -14.24
CA ILE A 6 -25.73 -39.45 -13.80
C ILE A 6 -25.52 -39.09 -12.32
N THR A 7 -25.17 -40.07 -11.47
CA THR A 7 -24.96 -39.83 -10.04
C THR A 7 -23.71 -38.99 -9.76
N ILE A 8 -22.63 -39.17 -10.55
CA ILE A 8 -21.39 -38.39 -10.38
C ILE A 8 -21.60 -36.91 -10.76
N VAL A 9 -22.36 -36.62 -11.81
CA VAL A 9 -22.67 -35.23 -12.23
C VAL A 9 -23.50 -34.50 -11.17
N SER A 10 -24.43 -35.18 -10.51
CA SER A 10 -25.27 -34.58 -9.46
C SER A 10 -24.52 -34.24 -8.17
N ILE A 11 -23.42 -34.93 -7.85
CA ILE A 11 -22.66 -34.66 -6.61
C ILE A 11 -21.75 -33.43 -6.78
N VAL A 12 -21.23 -33.19 -7.98
CA VAL A 12 -20.35 -32.04 -8.27
C VAL A 12 -21.11 -30.70 -8.24
N THR A 13 -22.39 -30.68 -8.65
CA THR A 13 -23.20 -29.45 -8.67
C THR A 13 -23.61 -28.96 -7.27
N LEU A 14 -23.77 -29.86 -6.29
CA LEU A 14 -24.24 -29.48 -4.94
C LEU A 14 -23.13 -28.87 -4.05
N GLY A 15 -21.85 -29.19 -4.28
CA GLY A 15 -20.74 -28.71 -3.45
C GLY A 15 -20.15 -27.35 -3.86
N ALA A 16 -20.24 -26.95 -5.12
CA ALA A 16 -19.54 -25.79 -5.67
C ALA A 16 -20.34 -24.47 -5.62
N LEU A 17 -21.64 -24.50 -5.33
CA LEU A 17 -22.51 -23.33 -5.45
C LEU A 17 -22.55 -22.40 -4.24
N ALA A 18 -21.96 -22.78 -3.10
CA ALA A 18 -22.05 -21.95 -1.88
C ALA A 18 -21.11 -20.73 -1.90
N ASN A 19 -20.05 -20.72 -2.72
CA ASN A 19 -19.01 -19.67 -2.69
C ASN A 19 -18.48 -19.22 -4.08
N ALA A 20 -19.06 -19.69 -5.18
CA ALA A 20 -18.57 -19.38 -6.53
C ALA A 20 -19.16 -18.07 -7.10
N ASN A 21 -18.35 -17.29 -7.81
CA ASN A 21 -18.76 -16.06 -8.51
C ASN A 21 -19.78 -16.36 -9.63
N GLU A 22 -20.80 -15.52 -9.84
CA GLU A 22 -21.88 -15.71 -10.84
C GLU A 22 -21.39 -16.03 -12.25
N ARG A 23 -20.27 -15.41 -12.69
CA ARG A 23 -19.69 -15.68 -14.02
C ARG A 23 -19.18 -17.12 -14.16
N GLN A 24 -18.72 -17.72 -13.08
CA GLN A 24 -18.16 -19.07 -13.06
C GLN A 24 -19.25 -20.13 -12.94
N VAL A 25 -20.31 -19.85 -12.17
CA VAL A 25 -21.52 -20.69 -12.11
C VAL A 25 -22.10 -20.88 -13.51
N ARG A 26 -22.29 -19.79 -14.27
CA ARG A 26 -22.78 -19.87 -15.67
C ARG A 26 -21.86 -20.68 -16.59
N ARG A 27 -20.55 -20.73 -16.32
CA ARG A 27 -19.60 -21.49 -17.13
C ARG A 27 -19.67 -22.98 -16.81
N ILE A 28 -19.82 -23.33 -15.54
CA ILE A 28 -20.02 -24.70 -15.05
C ILE A 28 -21.36 -25.27 -15.56
N GLU A 29 -22.43 -24.47 -15.52
CA GLU A 29 -23.74 -24.86 -16.06
C GLU A 29 -23.69 -25.19 -17.55
N ARG A 30 -23.01 -24.35 -18.36
CA ARG A 30 -22.84 -24.62 -19.80
C ARG A 30 -22.07 -25.91 -20.06
N LEU A 31 -20.97 -26.14 -19.35
CA LEU A 31 -20.16 -27.35 -19.48
C LEU A 31 -20.97 -28.60 -19.09
N THR A 32 -21.78 -28.50 -18.04
CA THR A 32 -22.62 -29.60 -17.57
C THR A 32 -23.72 -29.93 -18.57
N ALA A 33 -24.37 -28.90 -19.14
CA ALA A 33 -25.37 -29.08 -20.20
C ALA A 33 -24.77 -29.72 -21.46
N GLN A 34 -23.56 -29.33 -21.84
CA GLN A 34 -22.85 -29.90 -22.99
C GLN A 34 -22.52 -31.38 -22.78
N ILE A 35 -22.00 -31.75 -21.60
CA ILE A 35 -21.74 -33.16 -21.23
C ILE A 35 -23.03 -34.00 -21.24
N GLN A 36 -24.14 -33.46 -20.71
CA GLN A 36 -25.42 -34.17 -20.71
C GLN A 36 -25.97 -34.39 -22.12
N GLN A 37 -25.77 -33.43 -23.02
CA GLN A 37 -26.15 -33.56 -24.43
C GLN A 37 -25.29 -34.62 -25.12
N ASP A 38 -23.97 -34.57 -24.96
CA ASP A 38 -23.04 -35.53 -25.56
C ASP A 38 -23.33 -36.97 -25.12
N VAL A 39 -23.66 -37.17 -23.84
CA VAL A 39 -24.01 -38.49 -23.27
C VAL A 39 -25.39 -38.99 -23.73
N ARG A 40 -26.35 -38.10 -23.99
CA ARG A 40 -27.70 -38.48 -24.44
C ARG A 40 -27.71 -38.95 -25.90
N TYR A 41 -26.84 -38.41 -26.76
CA TYR A 41 -26.84 -38.70 -28.19
C TYR A 41 -25.93 -39.86 -28.62
N THR A 42 -25.15 -40.45 -27.71
CA THR A 42 -24.12 -41.42 -28.10
C THR A 42 -24.43 -42.88 -27.75
N GLN A 43 -24.40 -43.75 -28.77
CA GLN A 43 -23.82 -45.10 -28.68
C GLN A 43 -22.28 -44.95 -28.69
N ALA A 44 -21.71 -44.36 -27.65
CA ALA A 44 -20.45 -43.62 -27.72
C ALA A 44 -19.25 -44.40 -28.26
N ASN A 45 -18.65 -43.83 -29.31
CA ASN A 45 -17.34 -44.20 -29.79
C ASN A 45 -16.32 -43.88 -28.69
N GLN A 46 -15.25 -44.66 -28.56
CA GLN A 46 -14.30 -44.58 -27.44
C GLN A 46 -13.59 -43.21 -27.33
N ARG A 47 -13.63 -42.43 -28.42
CA ARG A 47 -13.08 -41.07 -28.52
C ARG A 47 -13.93 -40.05 -27.74
N ASP A 48 -15.24 -40.07 -27.91
CA ASP A 48 -16.15 -39.12 -27.26
C ASP A 48 -16.12 -39.26 -25.72
N LEU A 49 -15.91 -40.48 -25.24
CA LEU A 49 -15.75 -40.75 -23.81
C LEU A 49 -14.44 -40.15 -23.25
N ARG A 50 -13.35 -40.16 -24.02
CA ARG A 50 -12.08 -39.55 -23.58
C ARG A 50 -12.20 -38.03 -23.50
N ASP A 51 -12.88 -37.42 -24.46
CA ASP A 51 -13.08 -35.98 -24.49
C ASP A 51 -13.97 -35.53 -23.32
N ALA A 52 -15.04 -36.28 -23.01
CA ALA A 52 -15.86 -36.03 -21.83
C ALA A 52 -15.07 -36.14 -20.50
N ILE A 53 -14.17 -37.12 -20.39
CA ILE A 53 -13.31 -37.28 -19.21
C ILE A 53 -12.33 -36.11 -19.08
N GLN A 54 -11.77 -35.60 -20.18
CA GLN A 54 -10.88 -34.44 -20.15
C GLN A 54 -11.63 -33.18 -19.69
N HIS A 55 -12.84 -32.94 -20.20
CA HIS A 55 -13.67 -31.81 -19.77
C HIS A 55 -14.03 -31.89 -18.28
N LEU A 56 -14.34 -33.08 -17.77
CA LEU A 56 -14.60 -33.28 -16.34
C LEU A 56 -13.37 -32.98 -15.48
N ARG A 57 -12.17 -33.42 -15.89
CA ARG A 57 -10.92 -33.10 -15.17
C ARG A 57 -10.65 -31.60 -15.14
N GLN A 58 -10.85 -30.92 -16.27
CA GLN A 58 -10.66 -29.47 -16.35
C GLN A 58 -11.65 -28.70 -15.47
N ALA A 59 -12.90 -29.16 -15.39
CA ALA A 59 -13.88 -28.60 -14.47
C ALA A 59 -13.50 -28.84 -13.00
N LEU A 60 -12.94 -30.01 -12.69
CA LEU A 60 -12.51 -30.36 -11.34
C LEU A 60 -11.30 -29.54 -10.87
N ASP A 61 -10.34 -29.29 -11.75
CA ASP A 61 -9.20 -28.40 -11.47
C ASP A 61 -9.65 -26.96 -11.22
N LEU A 62 -10.64 -26.47 -11.97
CA LEU A 62 -11.24 -25.16 -11.74
C LEU A 62 -11.91 -25.08 -10.37
N ILE A 63 -12.62 -26.14 -9.94
CA ILE A 63 -13.25 -26.21 -8.61
C ILE A 63 -12.19 -26.28 -7.49
N ASN A 64 -11.18 -27.15 -7.62
CA ASN A 64 -10.14 -27.33 -6.60
C ASN A 64 -9.26 -26.10 -6.44
N SER A 65 -9.00 -25.35 -7.52
CA SER A 65 -8.28 -24.07 -7.45
C SER A 65 -9.03 -22.98 -6.68
N GLN A 66 -10.31 -23.19 -6.34
CA GLN A 66 -11.11 -22.29 -5.49
C GLN A 66 -11.16 -22.70 -4.02
N VAL A 67 -10.64 -23.89 -3.67
CA VAL A 67 -10.63 -24.40 -2.29
C VAL A 67 -9.34 -24.02 -1.55
N THR A 68 -8.44 -23.25 -2.16
CA THR A 68 -7.44 -22.54 -1.34
C THR A 68 -8.18 -21.52 -0.47
N PRO A 69 -8.18 -21.67 0.87
CA PRO A 69 -8.78 -20.69 1.75
C PRO A 69 -8.21 -19.33 1.38
N ALA A 70 -9.09 -18.33 1.23
CA ALA A 70 -8.68 -16.97 1.00
C ALA A 70 -7.55 -16.64 1.99
N PRO A 71 -6.41 -16.09 1.53
CA PRO A 71 -5.35 -15.72 2.43
C PRO A 71 -5.97 -14.91 3.56
N PRO A 72 -5.64 -15.21 4.83
CA PRO A 72 -6.24 -14.50 5.96
C PRO A 72 -6.13 -13.02 5.68
N ARG A 73 -7.26 -12.30 5.79
CA ARG A 73 -7.30 -10.84 5.59
C ARG A 73 -6.10 -10.28 6.35
N PRO A 74 -5.26 -9.43 5.72
CA PRO A 74 -4.16 -8.79 6.42
C PRO A 74 -4.74 -8.16 7.69
N VAL A 75 -4.32 -8.67 8.86
CA VAL A 75 -4.67 -8.02 10.11
C VAL A 75 -4.06 -6.62 9.99
N PRO A 76 -4.86 -5.54 10.07
CA PRO A 76 -4.31 -4.20 9.98
C PRO A 76 -3.19 -4.10 11.02
N PRO A 77 -1.99 -3.62 10.63
CA PRO A 77 -0.85 -3.57 11.53
C PRO A 77 -1.30 -2.85 12.81
N ARG A 78 -1.11 -3.51 13.95
CA ARG A 78 -1.37 -2.89 15.25
C ARG A 78 -0.64 -1.55 15.27
N PRO A 79 -1.30 -0.44 15.64
CA PRO A 79 -0.65 0.86 15.72
C PRO A 79 0.63 0.72 16.55
N GLU A 80 1.78 1.00 15.94
CA GLU A 80 3.05 0.99 16.66
C GLU A 80 2.92 1.98 17.84
N PRO A 81 3.31 1.59 19.06
CA PRO A 81 3.31 2.53 20.18
C PRO A 81 4.10 3.78 19.79
N PRO A 82 3.67 4.98 20.24
CA PRO A 82 4.38 6.22 19.92
C PRO A 82 5.84 6.05 20.33
N SER A 83 6.74 6.27 19.36
CA SER A 83 8.17 6.20 19.62
C SER A 83 8.52 7.21 20.71
N PRO A 84 9.37 6.86 21.68
CA PRO A 84 9.79 7.80 22.71
C PRO A 84 10.39 9.04 22.04
N ARG A 85 10.03 10.23 22.55
CA ARG A 85 10.49 11.51 22.03
C ARG A 85 12.03 11.48 21.92
N PRO A 86 12.59 11.74 20.74
CA PRO A 86 14.03 11.64 20.57
C PRO A 86 14.72 12.72 21.39
N VAL A 87 15.60 12.31 22.29
CA VAL A 87 16.34 13.21 23.19
C VAL A 87 17.36 14.02 22.39
N GLY A 88 17.50 15.31 22.69
CA GLY A 88 18.51 16.18 22.09
C GLY A 88 18.03 17.02 20.90
N TYR A 89 16.79 16.85 20.45
CA TYR A 89 16.19 17.73 19.45
C TYR A 89 15.43 18.89 20.09
N THR A 90 15.58 20.08 19.53
CA THR A 90 14.85 21.28 19.93
C THR A 90 14.45 22.09 18.71
N CYS A 91 13.46 22.96 18.85
CA CYS A 91 13.03 23.86 17.79
C CYS A 91 13.60 25.25 18.01
N VAL A 92 14.23 25.81 16.98
CA VAL A 92 14.84 27.14 17.02
C VAL A 92 14.44 27.96 15.78
N PRO A 93 14.41 29.30 15.86
CA PRO A 93 14.28 30.15 14.69
C PRO A 93 15.35 29.82 13.66
N ARG A 94 14.97 29.67 12.40
CA ARG A 94 15.92 29.40 11.30
C ARG A 94 16.93 30.54 11.16
N ASP A 95 16.45 31.78 11.21
CA ASP A 95 17.22 32.97 10.87
C ASP A 95 17.81 33.69 12.10
N ASN A 96 17.73 33.06 13.30
CA ASN A 96 18.23 33.60 14.58
C ASN A 96 17.57 34.90 15.07
N ASP A 97 16.42 35.28 14.52
CA ASP A 97 15.71 36.52 14.86
C ASP A 97 14.54 36.33 15.84
N GLY A 98 14.35 35.10 16.35
CA GLY A 98 13.23 34.77 17.23
C GLY A 98 11.91 34.50 16.50
N ARG A 99 11.89 34.56 15.15
CA ARG A 99 10.66 34.50 14.36
C ARG A 99 10.63 33.28 13.46
N ALA A 100 9.45 33.06 12.88
CA ALA A 100 9.26 32.06 11.86
C ALA A 100 10.15 32.36 10.62
N PRO A 101 10.61 31.32 9.93
CA PRO A 101 10.25 29.94 10.17
C PRO A 101 11.21 29.23 11.15
N TYR A 102 10.77 28.10 11.68
CA TYR A 102 11.48 27.34 12.71
C TYR A 102 12.12 26.08 12.13
N ALA A 103 13.28 25.69 12.65
CA ALA A 103 14.00 24.49 12.27
C ALA A 103 14.24 23.58 13.47
N ILE A 104 14.32 22.28 13.22
CA ILE A 104 14.80 21.32 14.22
C ILE A 104 16.31 21.46 14.33
N ALA A 105 16.83 21.54 15.55
CA ALA A 105 18.24 21.64 15.86
C ALA A 105 18.68 20.65 16.93
N ILE A 106 19.97 20.36 16.95
CA ILE A 106 20.66 19.65 18.03
C ILE A 106 21.70 20.60 18.61
N ARG A 107 21.83 20.58 19.95
CA ARG A 107 22.92 21.24 20.65
C ARG A 107 24.02 20.23 20.92
N ASP A 108 25.24 20.52 20.47
CA ASP A 108 26.39 19.66 20.77
C ASP A 108 26.99 19.95 22.15
N SER A 109 28.05 19.23 22.50
CA SER A 109 28.75 19.38 23.78
C SER A 109 29.40 20.75 23.98
N ASN A 110 29.62 21.52 22.91
CA ASN A 110 30.23 22.85 22.94
C ASN A 110 29.17 23.96 22.97
N PHE A 111 27.90 23.61 23.14
CA PHE A 111 26.74 24.51 23.06
C PHE A 111 26.48 25.08 21.66
N ASP A 112 27.14 24.58 20.62
CA ASP A 112 26.86 25.00 19.26
C ASP A 112 25.51 24.42 18.80
N VAL A 113 24.71 25.26 18.15
CA VAL A 113 23.37 24.89 17.66
C VAL A 113 23.47 24.54 16.20
N GLN A 114 23.40 23.25 15.91
CA GLN A 114 23.36 22.75 14.54
C GLN A 114 21.90 22.63 14.10
N LYS A 115 21.52 23.32 13.02
CA LYS A 115 20.15 23.34 12.50
C LYS A 115 20.01 22.40 11.30
N SER A 116 18.94 21.63 11.29
CA SER A 116 18.55 20.82 10.14
C SER A 116 17.87 21.67 9.06
N ARG A 117 17.68 21.12 7.86
CA ARG A 117 17.04 21.82 6.74
C ARG A 117 15.51 21.72 6.75
N HIS A 118 14.92 21.03 7.72
CA HIS A 118 13.47 20.91 7.88
C HIS A 118 12.92 22.19 8.48
N ILE A 119 12.01 22.83 7.75
CA ILE A 119 11.47 24.12 8.13
C ILE A 119 9.97 24.00 8.42
N TYR A 120 9.52 24.75 9.42
CA TYR A 120 8.13 24.80 9.88
C TYR A 120 7.66 26.24 10.04
N GLY A 121 6.42 26.53 9.65
CA GLY A 121 5.85 27.87 9.75
C GLY A 121 5.63 28.34 11.20
N SER A 122 5.55 27.42 12.16
CA SER A 122 5.34 27.74 13.57
C SER A 122 6.20 26.89 14.52
N MET A 123 6.45 27.42 15.72
CA MET A 123 7.14 26.71 16.79
C MET A 123 6.36 25.46 17.24
N THR A 124 5.03 25.56 17.24
CA THR A 124 4.14 24.45 17.59
C THR A 124 4.27 23.31 16.59
N ASP A 125 4.22 23.59 15.29
CA ASP A 125 4.35 22.55 14.26
C ASP A 125 5.72 21.88 14.30
N CYS A 126 6.78 22.66 14.55
CA CYS A 126 8.13 22.11 14.73
C CYS A 126 8.20 21.15 15.92
N ASN A 127 7.66 21.54 17.08
CA ASN A 127 7.67 20.66 18.26
C ASN A 127 6.82 19.41 18.04
N GLN A 128 5.65 19.55 17.41
CA GLN A 128 4.81 18.42 17.05
C GLN A 128 5.52 17.48 16.07
N ALA A 129 6.31 17.99 15.13
CA ALA A 129 7.08 17.16 14.21
C ALA A 129 8.17 16.34 14.92
N ILE A 130 8.81 16.89 15.98
CA ILE A 130 9.72 16.12 16.85
C ILE A 130 8.95 14.99 17.55
N ASP A 131 7.76 15.28 18.08
CA ASP A 131 6.95 14.30 18.82
C ASP A 131 6.35 13.22 17.90
N ARG A 132 6.10 13.56 16.62
CA ARG A 132 5.56 12.66 15.60
C ARG A 132 6.63 11.97 14.76
N MET A 133 7.91 12.22 15.04
CA MET A 133 9.03 11.57 14.37
C MET A 133 8.87 10.05 14.45
N ARG A 134 9.01 9.36 13.31
CA ARG A 134 8.85 7.91 13.20
C ARG A 134 10.19 7.23 13.02
N TYR A 135 10.31 6.02 13.54
CA TYR A 135 11.43 5.12 13.22
C TYR A 135 10.91 4.05 12.26
N ILE A 136 11.35 4.10 11.00
CA ILE A 136 10.96 3.11 9.98
C ILE A 136 12.22 2.41 9.51
N ASP A 137 12.28 1.08 9.65
CA ASP A 137 13.47 0.28 9.34
C ASP A 137 14.77 0.86 9.96
N GLY A 138 14.67 1.36 11.20
CA GLY A 138 15.79 1.91 11.96
C GLY A 138 16.20 3.34 11.62
N VAL A 139 15.57 3.99 10.64
CA VAL A 139 15.85 5.39 10.29
C VAL A 139 14.78 6.34 10.82
N LYS A 140 15.20 7.54 11.24
CA LYS A 140 14.31 8.62 11.70
C LYS A 140 13.68 9.31 10.51
N ILE A 141 12.36 9.30 10.42
CA ILE A 141 11.58 9.87 9.34
C ILE A 141 10.60 10.91 9.91
N LEU A 142 10.48 12.04 9.23
CA LEU A 142 9.54 13.09 9.59
C LEU A 142 9.04 13.87 8.37
N CYS A 143 8.02 14.68 8.59
CA CYS A 143 7.44 15.59 7.61
C CYS A 143 7.88 17.02 7.90
N GLY A 144 8.26 17.76 6.85
CA GLY A 144 8.67 19.16 6.94
C GLY A 144 8.34 19.92 5.66
N SER A 145 8.38 21.26 5.71
CA SER A 145 8.26 22.06 4.50
C SER A 145 9.41 21.73 3.55
N ARG A 146 9.08 21.57 2.27
CA ARG A 146 10.05 21.39 1.19
C ARG A 146 10.82 22.69 0.93
N ASP A 147 10.16 23.81 1.16
CA ASP A 147 10.67 25.15 0.90
C ASP A 147 11.15 25.80 2.21
N TYR A 148 11.90 26.88 2.08
CA TYR A 148 12.58 27.51 3.21
C TYR A 148 11.69 28.51 3.98
N ASP A 149 10.39 28.52 3.73
CA ASP A 149 9.42 29.44 4.33
C ASP A 149 8.48 28.74 5.36
N GLY A 150 8.60 27.42 5.52
CA GLY A 150 7.78 26.65 6.46
C GLY A 150 6.36 26.38 5.97
N ARG A 151 6.07 26.61 4.68
CA ARG A 151 4.75 26.41 4.07
C ARG A 151 4.73 25.22 3.12
N ALA A 152 3.56 24.91 2.59
CA ALA A 152 3.44 23.90 1.54
C ALA A 152 4.28 24.28 0.31
N PRO A 153 4.78 23.30 -0.46
CA PRO A 153 4.59 21.85 -0.27
C PRO A 153 5.39 21.27 0.89
N TYR A 154 4.84 20.22 1.49
CA TYR A 154 5.55 19.40 2.49
C TYR A 154 6.17 18.19 1.82
N SER A 155 7.20 17.62 2.43
CA SER A 155 7.86 16.40 1.95
C SER A 155 8.31 15.52 3.12
N VAL A 156 8.69 14.29 2.80
CA VAL A 156 9.27 13.36 3.75
C VAL A 156 10.78 13.58 3.79
N PHE A 157 11.35 13.49 4.99
CA PHE A 157 12.78 13.58 5.20
C PHE A 157 13.28 12.45 6.10
N ARG A 158 14.49 11.98 5.81
CA ARG A 158 15.25 11.08 6.67
C ARG A 158 16.26 11.90 7.45
N MET A 159 16.20 11.81 8.78
CA MET A 159 17.18 12.43 9.67
C MET A 159 18.29 11.46 10.06
N ASP A 160 19.52 11.97 10.06
CA ASP A 160 20.69 11.38 10.71
C ASP A 160 21.41 12.47 11.52
N GLY A 161 21.09 12.55 12.82
CA GLY A 161 21.46 13.72 13.63
C GLY A 161 20.77 14.98 13.11
N VAL A 162 21.55 15.99 12.71
CA VAL A 162 21.09 17.22 12.02
C VAL A 162 21.17 17.13 10.50
N ALA A 163 21.92 16.15 9.99
CA ALA A 163 21.96 15.90 8.56
C ALA A 163 20.63 15.29 8.14
N ASP A 164 20.18 15.68 6.95
CA ASP A 164 18.91 15.22 6.43
C ASP A 164 18.96 14.92 4.94
N VAL A 165 18.13 13.96 4.54
CA VAL A 165 17.91 13.62 3.15
C VAL A 165 16.42 13.75 2.87
N ARG A 166 16.08 14.72 2.03
CA ARG A 166 14.73 14.88 1.49
C ARG A 166 14.43 13.81 0.46
N PHE A 167 13.26 13.20 0.53
CA PHE A 167 12.79 12.27 -0.49
C PHE A 167 12.28 13.05 -1.71
N THR A 168 13.11 13.12 -2.75
CA THR A 168 12.76 13.83 -3.98
C THR A 168 11.59 13.15 -4.69
N GLY A 169 10.64 13.94 -5.19
CA GLY A 169 9.47 13.44 -5.90
C GLY A 169 8.25 13.20 -5.01
N LEU A 170 8.36 13.39 -3.70
CA LEU A 170 7.22 13.42 -2.79
C LEU A 170 6.85 14.87 -2.45
N GLY A 171 5.58 15.21 -2.66
CA GLY A 171 4.97 16.51 -2.34
C GLY A 171 3.59 16.34 -1.71
N PHE A 172 3.30 17.15 -0.70
CA PHE A 172 2.02 17.14 0.01
C PHE A 172 1.51 18.56 0.21
N SER A 173 0.20 18.77 0.14
CA SER A 173 -0.40 20.10 0.31
C SER A 173 -0.44 20.51 1.78
N THR A 174 -0.50 19.54 2.67
CA THR A 174 -0.49 19.75 4.13
C THR A 174 0.51 18.82 4.84
N VAL A 175 0.97 19.24 6.02
CA VAL A 175 1.79 18.38 6.88
C VAL A 175 1.05 17.11 7.28
N GLN A 176 -0.27 17.20 7.49
CA GLN A 176 -1.11 16.07 7.87
C GLN A 176 -1.17 15.00 6.77
N GLU A 177 -1.25 15.38 5.49
CA GLU A 177 -1.19 14.43 4.38
C GLU A 177 0.15 13.68 4.34
N CYS A 178 1.25 14.41 4.57
CA CYS A 178 2.58 13.79 4.69
C CYS A 178 2.64 12.81 5.87
N GLU A 179 2.11 13.19 7.03
CA GLU A 179 2.10 12.33 8.21
C GLU A 179 1.21 11.09 8.02
N ASN A 180 0.04 11.26 7.39
CA ASN A 180 -0.84 10.15 7.03
C ASN A 180 -0.10 9.16 6.14
N THR A 181 0.64 9.64 5.15
CA THR A 181 1.51 8.81 4.29
C THR A 181 2.51 7.97 5.06
N LEU A 182 3.06 8.48 6.17
CA LEU A 182 3.94 7.69 7.05
C LEU A 182 3.17 6.67 7.88
N ASN A 183 1.95 6.97 8.31
CA ASN A 183 1.11 6.08 9.13
C ASN A 183 0.45 4.96 8.29
N ASP A 184 0.00 5.28 7.08
CA ASP A 184 -0.76 4.38 6.19
C ASP A 184 0.13 3.58 5.24
N ARG A 185 1.46 3.67 5.41
CA ARG A 185 2.43 2.98 4.56
C ARG A 185 2.16 1.48 4.52
N VAL A 186 2.09 0.91 3.32
CA VAL A 186 1.93 -0.54 3.13
C VAL A 186 3.25 -1.13 2.66
N ARG A 187 3.74 -2.15 3.36
CA ARG A 187 4.99 -2.81 2.99
C ARG A 187 4.78 -3.61 1.69
N PHE A 188 5.53 -3.27 0.64
CA PHE A 188 5.45 -3.93 -0.67
C PHE A 188 6.50 -5.03 -0.82
N ARG A 189 7.74 -4.72 -0.42
CA ARG A 189 8.92 -5.59 -0.50
C ARG A 189 9.83 -5.32 0.70
N ARG A 190 10.87 -6.13 0.89
CA ARG A 190 11.84 -5.92 1.96
C ARG A 190 12.47 -4.52 1.84
N GLY A 191 12.22 -3.67 2.82
CA GLY A 191 12.71 -2.28 2.86
C GLY A 191 11.99 -1.30 1.94
N SER A 192 10.89 -1.69 1.28
CA SER A 192 10.12 -0.81 0.40
C SER A 192 8.66 -0.75 0.78
N TYR A 193 8.12 0.46 0.78
CA TYR A 193 6.76 0.79 1.18
C TYR A 193 6.04 1.48 0.03
N VAL A 194 4.73 1.29 -0.07
CA VAL A 194 3.88 2.02 -1.00
C VAL A 194 3.22 3.17 -0.25
N THR A 195 3.14 4.33 -0.90
CA THR A 195 2.38 5.47 -0.39
C THR A 195 1.80 6.32 -1.51
N CYS A 196 0.99 7.30 -1.14
CA CYS A 196 0.39 8.28 -2.04
C CYS A 196 1.03 9.65 -1.87
N SER A 197 1.38 10.32 -2.96
CA SER A 197 1.91 11.67 -2.93
C SER A 197 1.51 12.43 -4.18
N SER A 198 1.65 13.76 -4.16
CA SER A 198 1.48 14.56 -5.37
C SER A 198 2.48 14.10 -6.43
N ARG A 199 2.00 13.96 -7.67
CA ARG A 199 2.85 13.72 -8.83
C ARG A 199 3.75 14.92 -9.13
N ASP A 200 3.26 16.10 -8.76
CA ASP A 200 3.88 17.37 -9.04
C ASP A 200 4.67 17.89 -7.83
N ALA A 201 5.57 18.82 -8.11
CA ALA A 201 6.48 19.34 -7.09
C ALA A 201 5.79 20.23 -6.04
N ASP A 202 4.59 20.72 -6.35
CA ASP A 202 3.83 21.72 -5.58
C ASP A 202 2.90 21.12 -4.52
N GLY A 203 2.87 19.79 -4.41
CA GLY A 203 2.03 19.08 -3.44
C GLY A 203 0.55 19.06 -3.79
N ARG A 204 0.17 19.38 -5.03
CA ARG A 204 -1.23 19.41 -5.48
C ARG A 204 -1.56 18.24 -6.41
N ALA A 205 -2.83 18.10 -6.76
CA ALA A 205 -3.25 17.10 -7.74
C ALA A 205 -2.51 17.29 -9.08
N PRO A 206 -2.25 16.21 -9.85
CA PRO A 206 -2.71 14.85 -9.60
C PRO A 206 -1.88 14.10 -8.56
N TRP A 207 -2.51 13.16 -7.87
CA TRP A 207 -1.89 12.26 -6.90
C TRP A 207 -1.46 10.96 -7.57
N SER A 208 -0.42 10.29 -7.07
CA SER A 208 0.07 9.03 -7.63
C SER A 208 0.61 8.12 -6.53
N ILE A 209 0.71 6.84 -6.85
CA ILE A 209 1.32 5.83 -6.00
C ILE A 209 2.84 5.83 -6.18
N PHE A 210 3.57 5.84 -5.07
CA PHE A 210 5.03 5.78 -5.02
C PHE A 210 5.49 4.59 -4.21
N ALA A 211 6.52 3.90 -4.69
CA ALA A 211 7.31 2.97 -3.89
C ALA A 211 8.51 3.73 -3.28
N ILE A 212 8.66 3.65 -1.96
CA ILE A 212 9.68 4.36 -1.19
C ILE A 212 10.55 3.36 -0.44
N ASN A 213 11.87 3.53 -0.55
CA ASN A 213 12.84 2.89 0.34
C ASN A 213 13.38 3.91 1.33
N PHE A 214 12.97 3.82 2.59
CA PHE A 214 13.37 4.80 3.62
C PHE A 214 14.86 4.77 3.94
N THR A 215 15.48 3.59 3.91
CA THR A 215 16.91 3.44 4.20
C THR A 215 17.78 3.99 3.06
N GLN A 216 17.34 3.93 1.82
CA GLN A 216 18.12 4.41 0.66
C GLN A 216 17.68 5.79 0.17
N ALA A 217 16.63 6.37 0.75
CA ALA A 217 15.99 7.59 0.28
C ALA A 217 15.58 7.54 -1.21
N GLN A 218 15.20 6.36 -1.69
CA GLN A 218 14.80 6.14 -3.08
C GLN A 218 13.28 6.21 -3.22
N VAL A 219 12.83 6.81 -4.31
CA VAL A 219 11.42 6.99 -4.65
C VAL A 219 11.21 6.55 -6.09
N GLU A 220 10.29 5.61 -6.31
CA GLU A 220 9.87 5.13 -7.61
C GLU A 220 8.38 5.45 -7.83
N ARG A 221 8.07 6.22 -8.87
CA ARG A 221 6.71 6.63 -9.20
C ARG A 221 6.01 5.58 -10.07
N LYS A 222 4.73 5.32 -9.82
CA LYS A 222 3.86 4.49 -10.68
C LYS A 222 3.06 5.37 -11.66
N SER A 223 2.53 4.76 -12.73
CA SER A 223 1.88 5.50 -13.81
C SER A 223 0.46 5.97 -13.50
N GLU A 224 -0.20 5.36 -12.53
CA GLU A 224 -1.57 5.67 -12.14
C GLU A 224 -1.67 7.04 -11.47
N THR A 225 -2.74 7.78 -11.79
CA THR A 225 -3.01 9.10 -11.22
C THR A 225 -4.43 9.20 -10.70
N PHE A 226 -4.58 9.95 -9.61
CA PHE A 226 -5.83 10.16 -8.89
C PHE A 226 -6.08 11.67 -8.73
N ASN A 227 -7.36 12.06 -8.66
CA ASN A 227 -7.73 13.46 -8.53
C ASN A 227 -7.53 13.97 -7.10
N THR A 228 -7.68 13.10 -6.09
CA THR A 228 -7.52 13.47 -4.68
C THR A 228 -6.56 12.54 -3.95
N TYR A 229 -5.98 13.04 -2.84
CA TYR A 229 -5.13 12.24 -1.95
C TYR A 229 -5.88 11.00 -1.42
N ASN A 230 -7.14 11.18 -1.03
CA ASN A 230 -7.96 10.10 -0.47
C ASN A 230 -8.28 9.02 -1.51
N ASP A 231 -8.52 9.40 -2.77
CA ASP A 231 -8.73 8.43 -3.85
C ASP A 231 -7.48 7.56 -4.04
N CYS A 232 -6.29 8.18 -4.09
CA CYS A 232 -5.04 7.45 -4.16
C CYS A 232 -4.87 6.53 -2.94
N ARG A 233 -5.03 7.10 -1.73
CA ARG A 233 -4.85 6.38 -0.46
C ARG A 233 -5.76 5.16 -0.36
N SER A 234 -6.99 5.24 -0.88
CA SER A 234 -7.93 4.13 -0.90
C SER A 234 -7.43 2.90 -1.67
N GLN A 235 -6.50 3.08 -2.62
CA GLN A 235 -5.93 1.97 -3.41
C GLN A 235 -4.81 1.23 -2.67
N LEU A 236 -4.39 1.71 -1.50
CA LEU A 236 -3.35 1.06 -0.70
C LEU A 236 -3.92 -0.04 0.23
N HIS A 237 -5.25 -0.14 0.36
CA HIS A 237 -5.95 -1.07 1.28
C HIS A 237 -6.86 -2.04 0.53
#